data_AF-A0A7V5YXN7-F1
#
_entry.id   AF-A0A7V5YXN7-F1
#
_cell.length_a   1.000
_cell.length_b   1.000
_cell.length_c   1.000
_cell.angle_alpha   90.00
_cell.angle_beta   90.00
_cell.angle_gamma   90.00
#
_symmetry.space_group_name_H-M   'P 1'
#
loop_
_entity.id
_entity.type
_entity.pdbx_description
1 polymer ?
#
loop_
_entity_poly.entity_id
_entity_poly.type
_entity_poly.pdbx_seq_one_letter_code
_entity_poly.pdbx_strand_id
1 'polypeptide(L)'
;MREFRPGADSAHGREEELQWARLLSMGDAACGVALVFVQKLCTAFHEFAPAWEQGALSAGHLAYFRGRLAGRAVRALATLRNNGLGAIDGAAQLEAMVGAIEAAATMEELAALAEAVHALGHTLSEALEREAAARSGRVPAGP
;
A
#
# COMPACT_ATOMS: atom_id res chain seq x y z
N MET A 1 11.36 3.95 24.58
CA MET A 1 11.17 3.44 23.21
C MET A 1 12.46 3.70 22.45
N ARG A 2 13.00 2.72 21.70
CA ARG A 2 14.20 2.97 20.88
C ARG A 2 13.79 3.82 19.68
N GLU A 3 14.60 4.80 19.33
CA GLU A 3 14.42 5.59 18.11
C GLU A 3 14.57 4.68 16.88
N PHE A 4 13.61 4.75 15.96
CA PHE A 4 13.71 4.06 14.68
C PHE A 4 14.67 4.82 13.76
N ARG A 5 15.57 4.09 13.10
CA ARG A 5 16.54 4.66 12.14
C ARG A 5 16.18 4.15 10.75
N PRO A 6 15.82 5.04 9.79
CA PRO A 6 15.49 4.62 8.44
C PRO A 6 16.71 4.03 7.73
N GLY A 7 16.48 3.03 6.89
CA GLY A 7 17.47 2.35 6.05
C GLY A 7 17.47 2.83 4.60
N ALA A 8 16.46 3.60 4.18
CA ALA A 8 16.38 4.11 2.82
C ALA A 8 17.50 5.12 2.46
N ASP A 9 18.04 5.01 1.24
CA ASP A 9 19.09 5.88 0.73
C ASP A 9 18.55 7.23 0.22
N SER A 10 17.30 7.27 -0.26
CA SER A 10 16.65 8.47 -0.78
C SER A 10 15.95 9.29 0.31
N ALA A 11 15.82 10.60 0.11
CA ALA A 11 15.08 11.46 1.04
C ALA A 11 13.61 11.02 1.18
N HIS A 12 12.95 10.83 0.04
CA HIS A 12 11.57 10.33 -0.05
C HIS A 12 11.37 9.00 0.70
N GLY A 13 12.23 8.00 0.45
CA GLY A 13 12.11 6.70 1.13
C GLY A 13 12.36 6.80 2.64
N ARG A 14 13.25 7.68 3.10
CA ARG A 14 13.44 7.93 4.54
C ARG A 14 12.19 8.54 5.17
N GLU A 15 11.53 9.46 4.48
CA GLU A 15 10.29 10.08 4.95
C GLU A 15 9.15 9.06 5.06
N GLU A 16 9.00 8.17 4.06
CA GLU A 16 8.07 7.04 4.11
C GLU A 16 8.33 6.14 5.32
N GLU A 17 9.56 5.68 5.52
CA GLU A 17 9.91 4.78 6.63
C GLU A 17 9.67 5.44 7.99
N LEU A 18 9.97 6.75 8.12
CA LEU A 18 9.67 7.51 9.32
C LEU A 18 8.17 7.67 9.55
N GLN A 19 7.36 7.86 8.49
CA GLN A 19 5.91 7.87 8.59
C GLN A 19 5.38 6.54 9.11
N TRP A 20 5.87 5.42 8.56
CA TRP A 20 5.46 4.10 9.00
C TRP A 20 5.81 3.85 10.47
N ALA A 21 7.02 4.24 10.88
CA ALA A 21 7.44 4.15 12.27
C ALA A 21 6.54 4.97 13.21
N ARG A 22 6.17 6.20 12.82
CA ARG A 22 5.22 7.02 13.59
C ARG A 22 3.87 6.32 13.72
N LEU A 23 3.27 5.91 12.60
CA LEU A 23 1.97 5.25 12.55
C LEU A 23 1.95 3.98 13.42
N LEU A 24 2.94 3.10 13.27
CA LEU A 24 3.06 1.87 14.05
C LEU A 24 3.27 2.13 15.55
N SER A 25 3.84 3.28 15.92
CA SER A 25 4.06 3.66 17.32
C SER A 25 2.85 4.35 18.00
N MET A 26 1.79 4.67 17.24
CA MET A 26 0.61 5.36 17.79
C MET A 26 -0.24 4.49 18.73
N GLY A 27 -0.17 3.15 18.58
CA GLY A 27 -0.92 2.21 19.41
C GLY A 27 -2.27 1.78 18.83
N ASP A 28 -2.59 2.20 17.60
CA ASP A 28 -3.76 1.71 16.86
C ASP A 28 -3.40 0.48 16.02
N ALA A 29 -3.74 -0.71 16.51
CA ALA A 29 -3.43 -1.96 15.84
C ALA A 29 -4.14 -2.10 14.49
N ALA A 30 -5.35 -1.56 14.33
CA ALA A 30 -6.10 -1.64 13.09
C ALA A 30 -5.40 -0.85 11.98
N CYS A 31 -5.00 0.40 12.26
CA CYS A 31 -4.28 1.23 11.32
C CYS A 31 -2.89 0.65 11.01
N GLY A 32 -2.18 0.15 12.03
CA GLY A 32 -0.87 -0.48 11.85
C GLY A 32 -0.92 -1.73 10.97
N VAL A 33 -1.91 -2.61 11.18
CA VAL A 33 -2.09 -3.82 10.34
C VAL A 33 -2.55 -3.44 8.93
N ALA A 34 -3.41 -2.43 8.78
CA ALA A 34 -3.80 -1.92 7.47
C ALA A 34 -2.58 -1.40 6.68
N LEU A 35 -1.70 -0.61 7.31
CA LEU A 35 -0.46 -0.15 6.70
C LEU A 35 0.39 -1.33 6.19
N VAL A 36 0.53 -2.39 6.98
CA VAL A 36 1.30 -3.59 6.57
C VAL A 36 0.72 -4.20 5.29
N PHE A 37 -0.60 -4.28 5.13
CA PHE A 37 -1.21 -4.82 3.92
C PHE A 37 -1.07 -3.88 2.72
N VAL A 38 -1.12 -2.56 2.94
CA VAL A 38 -0.83 -1.56 1.90
C VAL A 38 0.61 -1.70 1.41
N GLN A 39 1.58 -1.78 2.32
CA GLN A 39 2.99 -1.94 1.93
C GLN A 39 3.26 -3.26 1.23
N LYS A 40 2.63 -4.37 1.66
CA LYS A 40 2.70 -5.66 0.95
C LYS A 40 2.18 -5.60 -0.48
N LEU A 41 1.20 -4.74 -0.76
CA LEU A 41 0.71 -4.50 -2.11
C LEU A 41 1.72 -3.66 -2.90
N CYS A 42 2.18 -2.53 -2.35
CA CYS A 42 3.16 -1.65 -2.99
C CYS A 42 4.45 -2.38 -3.35
N THR A 43 5.07 -3.08 -2.40
CA THR A 43 6.28 -3.86 -2.64
C THR A 43 6.08 -4.90 -3.74
N ALA A 44 4.91 -5.55 -3.78
CA ALA A 44 4.66 -6.55 -4.81
C ALA A 44 4.61 -5.95 -6.22
N PHE A 45 4.12 -4.71 -6.39
CA PHE A 45 4.16 -4.00 -7.67
C PHE A 45 5.56 -3.47 -8.00
N HIS A 46 6.28 -2.93 -7.01
CA HIS A 46 7.66 -2.46 -7.15
C HIS A 46 8.64 -3.58 -7.51
N GLU A 47 8.36 -4.82 -7.15
CA GLU A 47 9.12 -5.99 -7.60
C GLU A 47 8.62 -6.50 -8.95
N PHE A 48 7.31 -6.52 -9.17
CA PHE A 48 6.70 -7.10 -10.36
C PHE A 48 6.97 -6.30 -11.64
N ALA A 49 6.71 -4.99 -11.64
CA ALA A 49 6.76 -4.19 -12.86
C ALA A 49 8.19 -4.12 -13.44
N PRO A 50 9.25 -3.82 -12.65
CA PRO A 50 10.61 -3.84 -13.17
C PRO A 50 11.05 -5.23 -13.64
N ALA A 51 10.62 -6.30 -12.96
CA ALA A 51 10.94 -7.67 -13.39
C ALA A 51 10.26 -8.02 -14.73
N TRP A 52 9.05 -7.53 -14.98
CA TRP A 52 8.39 -7.63 -16.28
C TRP A 52 9.15 -6.84 -17.36
N GLU A 53 9.42 -5.55 -17.11
CA GLU A 53 10.09 -4.64 -18.05
C GLU A 53 11.50 -5.12 -18.44
N GLN A 54 12.20 -5.77 -17.52
CA GLN A 54 13.52 -6.37 -17.76
C GLN A 54 13.45 -7.75 -18.42
N GLY A 55 12.26 -8.24 -18.76
CA GLY A 55 12.05 -9.53 -19.41
C GLY A 55 12.32 -10.75 -18.52
N ALA A 56 12.37 -10.57 -17.19
CA ALA A 56 12.59 -11.67 -16.25
C ALA A 56 11.32 -12.53 -16.04
N LEU A 57 10.15 -12.03 -16.43
CA LEU A 57 8.86 -12.69 -16.27
C LEU A 57 8.29 -13.16 -17.63
N SER A 58 7.66 -14.34 -17.63
CA SER A 58 6.96 -14.87 -18.81
C SER A 58 5.55 -14.31 -18.94
N ALA A 59 5.19 -13.87 -20.15
CA ALA A 59 3.83 -13.42 -20.49
C ALA A 59 2.76 -14.50 -20.26
N GLY A 60 3.13 -15.78 -20.37
CA GLY A 60 2.21 -16.91 -20.13
C GLY A 60 1.76 -17.05 -18.67
N HIS A 61 2.36 -16.33 -17.74
CA HIS A 61 2.01 -16.35 -16.32
C HIS A 61 1.10 -15.19 -15.89
N LEU A 62 0.49 -14.46 -16.83
CA LEU A 62 -0.43 -13.35 -16.52
C LEU A 62 -1.47 -13.71 -15.46
N ALA A 63 -2.19 -14.83 -15.63
CA ALA A 63 -3.26 -15.22 -14.70
C ALA A 63 -2.73 -15.43 -13.27
N TYR A 64 -1.51 -15.96 -13.13
CA TYR A 64 -0.84 -16.15 -11.84
C TYR A 64 -0.51 -14.81 -11.18
N PHE A 65 0.17 -13.90 -11.90
CA PHE A 65 0.54 -12.61 -11.34
C PHE A 65 -0.67 -11.74 -11.03
N ARG A 66 -1.64 -11.69 -11.94
CA ARG A 66 -2.91 -10.98 -11.75
C ARG A 66 -3.63 -11.44 -10.48
N GLY A 67 -3.81 -12.76 -10.31
CA GLY A 67 -4.45 -13.30 -9.10
C GLY A 67 -3.66 -13.01 -7.82
N ARG A 68 -2.32 -13.06 -7.88
CA ARG A 68 -1.44 -12.76 -6.74
C ARG A 68 -1.47 -11.29 -6.33
N LEU A 69 -1.56 -10.36 -7.28
CA LEU A 69 -1.63 -8.93 -7.01
C LEU A 69 -3.04 -8.52 -6.57
N ALA A 70 -4.08 -9.00 -7.26
CA ALA A 70 -5.48 -8.79 -6.88
C ALA A 70 -5.74 -9.30 -5.45
N GLY A 71 -5.26 -10.51 -5.13
CA GLY A 71 -5.42 -11.08 -3.78
C GLY A 71 -4.76 -10.26 -2.67
N ARG A 72 -3.71 -9.49 -2.97
CA ARG A 72 -3.12 -8.55 -1.99
C ARG A 72 -3.98 -7.30 -1.83
N ALA A 73 -4.44 -6.72 -2.93
CA ALA A 73 -5.34 -5.57 -2.90
C ALA A 73 -6.67 -5.88 -2.18
N VAL A 74 -7.26 -7.05 -2.45
CA VAL A 74 -8.45 -7.54 -1.75
C VAL A 74 -8.20 -7.68 -0.24
N ARG A 75 -7.04 -8.21 0.17
CA ARG A 75 -6.69 -8.32 1.60
C ARG A 75 -6.51 -6.96 2.27
N ALA A 76 -5.89 -5.99 1.59
CA ALA A 76 -5.80 -4.62 2.09
C ALA A 76 -7.20 -4.00 2.26
N LEU A 77 -8.07 -4.12 1.25
CA LEU A 77 -9.43 -3.60 1.29
C LEU A 77 -10.28 -4.26 2.39
N ALA A 78 -10.21 -5.59 2.50
CA ALA A 78 -10.90 -6.33 3.56
C ALA A 78 -10.41 -5.91 4.95
N THR A 79 -9.11 -5.67 5.10
CA THR A 79 -8.55 -5.16 6.36
C THR A 79 -9.11 -3.79 6.70
N LEU A 80 -9.20 -2.87 5.74
CA LEU A 80 -9.82 -1.56 5.98
C LEU A 80 -11.27 -1.69 6.41
N ARG A 81 -12.07 -2.44 5.65
CA ARG A 81 -13.51 -2.63 5.90
C ARG A 81 -13.79 -3.26 7.26
N ASN A 82 -13.09 -4.35 7.59
CA ASN A 82 -13.30 -5.10 8.83
C ASN A 82 -12.92 -4.32 10.09
N ASN A 83 -12.16 -3.22 9.96
CA ASN A 83 -11.71 -2.39 11.07
C ASN A 83 -12.30 -0.97 11.07
N GLY A 84 -13.40 -0.76 10.34
CA GLY A 84 -14.08 0.53 10.29
C GLY A 84 -13.23 1.64 9.63
N LEU A 85 -12.34 1.28 8.71
CA LEU A 85 -11.50 2.20 7.93
C LEU A 85 -12.00 2.32 6.48
N GLY A 86 -13.22 1.86 6.19
CA GLY A 86 -13.77 1.85 4.83
C GLY A 86 -14.09 3.23 4.24
N ALA A 87 -14.05 4.28 5.06
CA ALA A 87 -14.37 5.66 4.68
C ALA A 87 -13.15 6.58 4.67
N ILE A 88 -11.93 6.07 4.88
CA ILE A 88 -10.71 6.88 4.80
C ILE A 88 -10.39 7.22 3.35
N ASP A 89 -9.66 8.32 3.14
CA ASP A 89 -9.17 8.69 1.82
C ASP A 89 -8.36 7.54 1.20
N GLY A 90 -8.65 7.19 -0.05
CA GLY A 90 -8.02 6.07 -0.74
C GLY A 90 -8.79 4.74 -0.66
N ALA A 91 -9.73 4.56 0.27
CA ALA A 91 -10.45 3.28 0.41
C ALA A 91 -11.28 2.92 -0.84
N ALA A 92 -11.99 3.89 -1.42
CA ALA A 92 -12.74 3.71 -2.65
C ALA A 92 -11.82 3.51 -3.87
N GLN A 93 -10.70 4.24 -3.93
CA GLN A 93 -9.69 4.06 -4.97
C GLN A 93 -9.05 2.67 -4.90
N LEU A 94 -8.84 2.10 -3.71
CA LEU A 94 -8.35 0.73 -3.53
C LEU A 94 -9.34 -0.31 -4.06
N GLU A 95 -10.64 -0.10 -3.85
CA GLU A 95 -11.67 -0.95 -4.46
C GLU A 95 -11.65 -0.88 -5.99
N ALA A 96 -11.55 0.32 -6.56
CA ALA A 96 -11.38 0.48 -8.00
C ALA A 96 -10.09 -0.18 -8.51
N MET A 97 -9.00 -0.11 -7.74
CA MET A 97 -7.72 -0.74 -8.06
C MET A 97 -7.82 -2.27 -8.09
N VAL A 98 -8.59 -2.90 -7.19
CA VAL A 98 -8.88 -4.33 -7.27
C VAL A 98 -9.48 -4.67 -8.64
N GLY A 99 -10.50 -3.92 -9.06
CA GLY A 99 -11.14 -4.11 -10.35
C GLY A 99 -10.19 -3.90 -11.54
N ALA A 100 -9.32 -2.88 -11.48
CA ALA A 100 -8.32 -2.62 -12.51
C ALA A 100 -7.32 -3.77 -12.65
N ILE A 101 -6.83 -4.30 -11.52
CA ILE A 101 -5.91 -5.44 -11.51
C ILE A 101 -6.59 -6.67 -12.12
N GLU A 102 -7.81 -6.98 -11.69
CA GLU A 102 -8.56 -8.14 -12.20
C GLU A 102 -8.90 -8.04 -13.69
N ALA A 103 -9.12 -6.81 -14.18
CA ALA A 103 -9.44 -6.53 -15.57
C ALA A 103 -8.23 -6.54 -16.51
N ALA A 104 -6.99 -6.41 -15.99
CA ALA A 104 -5.78 -6.39 -16.80
C ALA A 104 -5.69 -7.64 -17.70
N ALA A 105 -5.67 -7.43 -19.02
CA ALA A 105 -5.67 -8.46 -20.05
C ALA A 105 -4.26 -8.81 -20.54
N THR A 106 -3.27 -7.97 -20.23
CA THR A 106 -1.86 -8.19 -20.57
C THR A 106 -0.95 -7.94 -19.37
N MET A 107 0.28 -8.48 -19.42
CA MET A 107 1.31 -8.18 -18.41
C MET A 107 1.69 -6.70 -18.43
N GLU A 108 1.67 -6.07 -19.60
CA GLU A 108 1.94 -4.65 -19.78
C GLU A 108 0.92 -3.79 -19.06
N GLU A 109 -0.38 -4.05 -19.27
CA GLU A 109 -1.46 -3.36 -18.56
C GLU A 109 -1.34 -3.56 -17.04
N LEU A 110 -0.99 -4.77 -16.61
CA LEU A 110 -0.80 -5.08 -15.20
C LEU A 110 0.40 -4.32 -14.62
N ALA A 111 1.52 -4.23 -15.34
CA ALA A 111 2.72 -3.52 -14.90
C ALA A 111 2.50 -2.00 -14.86
N ALA A 112 1.74 -1.46 -15.82
CA ALA A 112 1.38 -0.05 -15.89
C ALA A 112 0.59 0.45 -14.66
N LEU A 113 -0.01 -0.45 -13.87
CA LEU A 113 -0.67 -0.09 -12.61
C LEU A 113 0.30 0.25 -11.47
N ALA A 114 1.60 -0.04 -11.59
CA ALA A 114 2.55 0.10 -10.49
C ALA A 114 2.59 1.51 -9.89
N GLU A 115 2.67 2.55 -10.73
CA GLU A 115 2.70 3.93 -10.26
C GLU A 115 1.38 4.34 -9.60
N ALA A 116 0.25 3.94 -10.17
CA ALA A 116 -1.07 4.21 -9.59
C ALA A 116 -1.25 3.51 -8.24
N VAL A 117 -0.72 2.29 -8.08
CA VAL A 117 -0.68 1.58 -6.80
C VAL A 117 0.22 2.29 -5.80
N HIS A 118 1.38 2.79 -6.23
CA HIS A 118 2.30 3.53 -5.37
C HIS A 118 1.68 4.83 -4.84
N ALA A 119 1.10 5.64 -5.74
CA ALA A 119 0.39 6.87 -5.38
C ALA A 119 -0.80 6.61 -4.43
N LEU A 120 -1.55 5.52 -4.66
CA LEU A 120 -2.59 5.07 -3.76
C LEU A 120 -2.04 4.66 -2.39
N GLY A 121 -0.88 4.00 -2.35
CA GLY A 121 -0.19 3.64 -1.12
C GLY A 121 0.14 4.85 -0.24
N HIS A 122 0.57 5.95 -0.86
CA HIS A 122 0.78 7.24 -0.17
C HIS A 122 -0.52 7.79 0.42
N THR A 123 -1.55 7.90 -0.41
CA THR A 123 -2.87 8.41 0.01
C THR A 123 -3.40 7.63 1.22
N LEU A 124 -3.33 6.30 1.16
CA LEU A 124 -3.77 5.43 2.25
C LEU A 124 -2.89 5.58 3.50
N SER A 125 -1.56 5.66 3.34
CA SER A 125 -0.64 5.79 4.48
C SER A 125 -0.86 7.10 5.24
N GLU A 126 -1.05 8.20 4.53
CA GLU A 126 -1.41 9.50 5.12
C GLU A 126 -2.77 9.44 5.83
N ALA A 127 -3.78 8.84 5.21
CA ALA A 127 -5.11 8.73 5.79
C ALA A 127 -5.12 7.85 7.05
N LEU A 128 -4.36 6.75 7.04
CA LEU A 128 -4.18 5.88 8.20
C LEU A 128 -3.42 6.58 9.33
N GLU A 129 -2.44 7.43 9.03
CA GLU A 129 -1.74 8.22 10.06
C GLU A 129 -2.69 9.22 10.74
N ARG A 130 -3.52 9.93 9.95
CA ARG A 130 -4.54 10.85 10.49
C ARG A 130 -5.56 10.12 11.35
N GLU A 131 -6.07 8.99 10.86
CA GLU A 131 -7.07 8.19 11.57
C GLU A 131 -6.51 7.59 12.87
N ALA A 132 -5.28 7.07 12.84
CA ALA A 132 -4.60 6.56 14.03
C ALA A 132 -4.38 7.65 15.08
N ALA A 133 -4.02 8.87 14.66
CA ALA A 133 -3.87 10.01 15.56
C ALA A 133 -5.22 10.37 16.22
N ALA A 134 -6.28 10.47 15.41
CA ALA A 134 -7.64 10.75 15.89
C ALA A 134 -8.13 9.71 16.91
N ARG A 135 -7.96 8.41 16.61
CA ARG A 135 -8.35 7.30 17.50
C ARG A 135 -7.53 7.23 18.79
N SER A 136 -6.27 7.67 18.74
CA SER A 136 -5.36 7.67 19.88
C SER A 136 -5.50 8.93 20.76
N GLY A 137 -6.35 9.90 20.38
CA GLY A 137 -6.44 11.20 21.05
C GLY A 137 -5.17 12.05 20.91
N ARG A 138 -4.31 11.75 19.93
CA ARG A 138 -3.09 12.50 19.64
C ARG A 138 -3.36 13.44 18.45
N VAL A 139 -2.89 14.68 18.53
CA VAL A 139 -2.92 15.59 17.38
C VAL A 139 -1.81 15.15 16.40
N PRO A 140 -2.09 14.96 15.09
CA PRO A 140 -1.05 14.65 14.12
C PRO A 140 -0.01 15.77 14.11
N ALA A 141 1.28 15.42 14.02
CA ALA A 141 2.33 16.40 13.78
C ALA A 141 2.04 17.06 12.42
N GLY A 142 1.97 18.39 12.39
CA GLY A 142 1.74 19.15 11.15
C GLY A 142 2.85 18.93 10.10
N PRO A 143 2.63 19.41 8.86
CA PRO A 143 3.59 19.28 7.77
C PRO A 143 4.95 19.92 8.08
#